data_AF-A0A0B2UE58-F1
#
_entry.id   AF-A0A0B2UE58-F1
#
_cell.length_a   1.000
_cell.length_b   1.000
_cell.length_c   1.000
_cell.angle_alpha   90.00
_cell.angle_beta   90.00
_cell.angle_gamma   90.00
#
_symmetry.space_group_name_H-M   'P 1'
#
loop_
_entity.id
_entity.type
_entity.pdbx_description
1 polymer ?
#
loop_
_entity_poly.entity_id
_entity_poly.type
_entity_poly.pdbx_seq_one_letter_code
_entity_poly.pdbx_strand_id
1 'polypeptide(L)'
;MGANKSLRSDECKEVLVEALELHIKNHGFDKQINEFLDNAVYAKMHDAININEVFEMLHKFVVDNLPPDIQQGFYCDVKNFISENVTTDE
;
A
#
# COMPACT_ATOMS: atom_id res chain seq x y z
N MET A 1 10.29 -28.41 15.13
CA MET A 1 10.15 -28.08 13.70
C MET A 1 10.10 -26.56 13.59
N GLY A 2 11.25 -25.91 13.49
CA GLY A 2 11.32 -24.46 13.27
C GLY A 2 11.43 -24.20 11.79
N ALA A 3 10.31 -24.02 11.11
CA ALA A 3 10.34 -23.45 9.77
C ALA A 3 10.69 -21.97 9.95
N ASN A 4 11.95 -21.61 9.66
CA ASN A 4 12.35 -20.23 9.44
C ASN A 4 11.47 -19.70 8.28
N LYS A 5 10.31 -19.11 8.60
CA LYS A 5 9.49 -18.41 7.62
C LYS A 5 10.32 -17.21 7.17
N SER A 6 10.94 -17.34 6.01
CA SER A 6 11.58 -16.22 5.35
C SER A 6 10.53 -15.12 5.23
N LEU A 7 10.74 -13.97 5.87
CA LEU A 7 9.91 -12.77 5.77
C LEU A 7 9.75 -12.27 4.31
N ARG A 8 10.45 -12.89 3.36
CA ARG A 8 10.40 -12.60 1.93
C ARG A 8 9.42 -13.48 1.15
N SER A 9 8.74 -14.44 1.77
CA SER A 9 7.74 -15.23 1.05
C SER A 9 6.64 -14.30 0.54
N ASP A 10 6.14 -14.58 -0.66
CA ASP A 10 5.10 -13.76 -1.28
C ASP A 10 3.81 -13.81 -0.45
N GLU A 11 3.56 -14.93 0.26
CA GLU A 11 2.49 -15.07 1.25
C GLU A 11 2.61 -14.05 2.40
N CYS A 12 3.82 -13.79 2.92
CA CYS A 12 4.02 -12.79 3.98
C CYS A 12 3.79 -11.36 3.49
N LYS A 13 4.13 -11.08 2.23
CA LYS A 13 3.86 -9.78 1.61
C LYS A 13 2.37 -9.57 1.39
N GLU A 14 1.66 -10.60 0.94
CA GLU A 14 0.21 -10.55 0.70
C GLU A 14 -0.55 -10.15 1.97
N VAL A 15 -0.21 -10.74 3.13
CA VAL A 15 -0.80 -10.36 4.42
C VAL A 15 -0.59 -8.88 4.75
N LEU A 16 0.62 -8.36 4.53
CA LEU A 16 0.91 -6.94 4.81
C LEU A 16 0.23 -6.02 3.79
N VAL A 17 0.11 -6.43 2.52
CA VAL A 17 -0.64 -5.69 1.50
C VAL A 17 -2.12 -5.62 1.88
N GLU A 18 -2.73 -6.73 2.30
CA GLU A 18 -4.12 -6.76 2.79
C GLU A 18 -4.34 -5.82 3.98
N ALA A 19 -3.39 -5.80 4.94
CA ALA A 19 -3.44 -4.88 6.07
C ALA A 19 -3.38 -3.40 5.63
N LEU A 20 -2.47 -3.06 4.71
CA LEU A 20 -2.38 -1.72 4.14
C LEU A 20 -3.66 -1.32 3.40
N GLU A 21 -4.22 -2.21 2.59
CA GLU A 21 -5.50 -1.99 1.91
C GLU A 21 -6.64 -1.72 2.90
N LEU A 22 -6.67 -2.46 4.02
CA LEU A 22 -7.66 -2.27 5.07
C LEU A 22 -7.55 -0.88 5.70
N HIS A 23 -6.34 -0.41 6.01
CA HIS A 23 -6.12 0.96 6.52
C HIS A 23 -6.58 2.02 5.52
N ILE A 24 -6.24 1.84 4.24
CA ILE A 24 -6.65 2.75 3.16
C ILE A 24 -8.18 2.82 3.05
N LYS A 25 -8.87 1.67 3.05
CA LYS A 25 -10.35 1.58 2.97
C LYS A 25 -11.02 2.16 4.21
N ASN A 26 -10.55 1.84 5.41
CA ASN A 26 -11.14 2.31 6.67
C ASN A 26 -11.01 3.82 6.85
N HIS A 27 -9.89 4.38 6.41
CA HIS A 27 -9.70 5.84 6.39
C HIS A 27 -10.54 6.52 5.29
N GLY A 28 -10.89 5.79 4.22
CA GLY A 28 -11.55 6.36 3.04
C GLY A 28 -10.59 7.05 2.07
N PHE A 29 -9.28 6.75 2.16
CA PHE A 29 -8.28 7.29 1.23
C PHE A 29 -8.40 6.67 -0.17
N ASP A 30 -8.98 5.47 -0.27
CA ASP A 30 -9.37 4.83 -1.54
C ASP A 30 -10.26 5.72 -2.40
N LYS A 31 -11.20 6.45 -1.79
CA LYS A 31 -12.08 7.39 -2.50
C LYS A 31 -11.29 8.55 -3.10
N GLN A 32 -10.32 9.10 -2.35
CA GLN A 32 -9.46 10.19 -2.83
C GLN A 32 -8.57 9.72 -3.98
N ILE A 33 -8.07 8.48 -3.92
CA ILE A 33 -7.33 7.85 -5.03
C ILE A 33 -8.22 7.75 -6.27
N ASN A 34 -9.47 7.28 -6.13
CA ASN A 34 -10.40 7.16 -7.25
C ASN A 34 -10.75 8.53 -7.85
N GLU A 35 -11.05 9.53 -7.02
CA GLU A 35 -11.29 10.90 -7.47
C GLU A 35 -10.08 11.49 -8.21
N PHE A 36 -8.86 11.23 -7.72
CA PHE A 36 -7.64 11.66 -8.40
C PHE A 36 -7.50 11.00 -9.79
N LEU A 37 -7.73 9.69 -9.87
CA LEU A 37 -7.65 8.92 -11.12
C LEU A 37 -8.70 9.37 -12.12
N ASP A 38 -9.94 9.54 -11.68
CA ASP A 38 -11.03 10.04 -12.53
C ASP A 38 -10.63 11.39 -13.11
N ASN A 39 -10.18 12.34 -12.28
CA ASN A 39 -9.74 13.66 -12.75
C ASN A 39 -8.55 13.59 -13.73
N ALA A 40 -7.56 12.73 -13.46
CA ALA A 40 -6.39 12.56 -14.32
C ALA A 40 -6.77 11.96 -15.68
N VAL A 41 -7.68 10.99 -15.70
CA VAL A 41 -8.19 10.33 -16.91
C VAL A 41 -9.08 11.30 -17.70
N TYR A 42 -10.03 11.97 -17.04
CA TYR A 42 -10.93 12.95 -17.66
C TYR A 42 -10.17 14.12 -18.29
N ALA A 43 -9.15 14.65 -17.60
CA ALA A 43 -8.35 15.77 -18.11
C ALA A 43 -7.53 15.40 -19.37
N LYS A 44 -7.22 14.11 -19.56
CA LYS A 44 -6.42 13.62 -20.70
C LYS A 44 -7.24 12.99 -21.83
N MET A 45 -8.58 12.99 -21.77
CA MET A 45 -9.46 12.34 -22.77
C MET A 45 -9.33 12.87 -24.22
N HIS A 46 -8.58 13.94 -24.47
CA HIS A 46 -8.32 14.43 -25.82
C HIS A 46 -7.09 13.79 -26.50
N ASP A 47 -6.19 13.15 -25.74
CA ASP A 47 -5.01 12.46 -26.25
C ASP A 47 -5.01 10.97 -25.87
N ALA A 48 -4.25 10.15 -26.59
CA ALA A 48 -4.08 8.74 -26.21
C ALA A 48 -3.49 8.63 -24.80
N ILE A 49 -4.25 8.05 -23.87
CA ILE A 49 -3.85 7.94 -22.47
C ILE A 49 -2.66 6.97 -22.36
N ASN A 50 -1.51 7.49 -21.92
CA ASN A 50 -0.34 6.69 -21.58
C ASN A 50 -0.47 6.15 -20.15
N ILE A 51 -0.68 4.83 -20.03
CA ILE A 51 -0.88 4.15 -18.74
C ILE A 51 0.31 4.33 -17.78
N ASN A 52 1.54 4.42 -18.31
CA ASN A 52 2.73 4.60 -17.48
C ASN A 52 2.73 5.97 -16.80
N GLU A 53 2.31 7.02 -17.51
CA GLU A 53 2.17 8.37 -16.93
C GLU A 53 1.09 8.40 -15.84
N VAL A 54 -0.04 7.72 -16.07
CA VAL A 54 -1.11 7.61 -15.07
C VAL A 54 -0.60 6.89 -13.82
N PHE A 55 0.16 5.81 -13.99
CA PHE A 55 0.78 5.10 -12.88
C PHE A 55 1.78 5.97 -12.10
N GLU A 56 2.67 6.70 -12.79
CA GLU A 56 3.63 7.60 -12.13
C GLU A 56 2.92 8.72 -11.36
N MET A 57 1.88 9.31 -11.93
CA MET A 57 1.06 10.33 -11.26
C MET A 57 0.36 9.77 -10.03
N LEU A 58 -0.25 8.58 -10.13
CA LEU A 58 -0.91 7.91 -9.01
C LEU A 58 0.10 7.57 -7.90
N HIS A 59 1.23 6.96 -8.27
CA HIS A 59 2.27 6.59 -7.32
C HIS A 59 2.77 7.82 -6.55
N LYS A 60 3.04 8.92 -7.27
CA LYS A 60 3.43 10.20 -6.64
C LYS A 60 2.34 10.73 -5.71
N PHE A 61 1.08 10.72 -6.15
CA PHE A 61 -0.04 11.17 -5.33
C PHE A 61 -0.13 10.37 -4.02
N VAL A 62 -0.08 9.04 -4.10
CA VAL A 62 -0.14 8.17 -2.92
C VAL A 62 1.04 8.45 -1.99
N VAL A 63 2.27 8.50 -2.49
CA VAL A 63 3.46 8.76 -1.65
C VAL A 63 3.39 10.12 -0.96
N ASP A 64 2.99 11.17 -1.69
CA ASP A 64 2.98 12.54 -1.17
C ASP A 64 1.80 12.81 -0.22
N ASN A 65 0.70 12.06 -0.35
CA ASN A 65 -0.56 12.34 0.36
C ASN A 65 -1.04 11.19 1.27
N LEU A 66 -0.27 10.10 1.41
CA LEU A 66 -0.66 9.00 2.28
C LEU A 66 -0.88 9.53 3.71
N PRO A 67 -2.09 9.42 4.27
CA PRO A 67 -2.37 9.98 5.58
C PRO A 67 -1.44 9.43 6.68
N PRO A 68 -0.94 10.26 7.61
CA PRO A 68 -0.04 9.82 8.68
C PRO A 68 -0.60 8.65 9.51
N ASP A 69 -1.92 8.63 9.73
CA ASP A 69 -2.59 7.57 10.50
C ASP A 69 -2.48 6.21 9.80
N ILE A 70 -2.59 6.17 8.46
CA ILE A 70 -2.38 4.95 7.66
C ILE A 70 -0.91 4.53 7.73
N GLN A 71 0.03 5.48 7.60
CA GLN A 71 1.46 5.21 7.69
C GLN A 71 1.83 4.59 9.04
N GLN A 72 1.34 5.19 10.13
CA GLN A 72 1.61 4.74 11.49
C GLN A 72 0.94 3.41 11.81
N GLY A 73 -0.32 3.23 11.38
CA GLY A 73 -1.04 1.96 11.53
C GLY A 73 -0.31 0.82 10.82
N PHE A 74 0.04 1.03 9.55
CA PHE A 74 0.77 0.03 8.78
C PHE A 74 2.18 -0.24 9.32
N TYR A 75 2.88 0.79 9.82
CA TYR A 75 4.17 0.61 10.49
C TYR A 75 4.06 -0.32 11.72
N CYS A 76 3.01 -0.14 12.53
CA CYS A 76 2.75 -1.01 13.67
C CYS A 76 2.49 -2.45 13.23
N ASP A 77 1.72 -2.67 12.16
CA ASP A 77 1.45 -4.00 11.62
C ASP A 77 2.74 -4.69 11.16
N VAL A 78 3.58 -3.98 10.39
CA VAL A 78 4.89 -4.50 9.96
C VAL A 78 5.77 -4.85 11.15
N LYS A 79 5.82 -3.99 12.17
CA LYS A 79 6.62 -4.22 13.37
C LYS A 79 6.14 -5.45 14.15
N ASN A 80 4.83 -5.57 14.35
CA ASN A 80 4.23 -6.71 15.04
C ASN A 80 4.47 -8.00 14.25
N PHE A 81 4.24 -7.97 12.94
CA PHE A 81 4.48 -9.10 12.05
C PHE A 81 5.93 -9.60 12.11
N ILE A 82 6.92 -8.68 12.06
CA ILE A 82 8.33 -9.04 12.20
C ILE A 82 8.59 -9.66 13.59
N SER A 83 8.06 -9.07 14.66
CA SER A 83 8.25 -9.56 16.03
C SER A 83 7.67 -10.97 16.24
N GLU A 84 6.56 -11.28 15.57
CA GLU A 84 5.90 -12.59 15.66
C GLU A 84 6.56 -13.67 14.80
N ASN A 85 7.22 -13.30 13.71
CA ASN A 85 7.78 -14.25 12.73
C ASN A 85 9.31 -14.39 12.81
N VAL A 86 10.01 -13.42 13.40
CA VAL A 86 11.42 -13.55 13.76
C VAL A 86 11.47 -14.07 15.18
N THR A 87 11.55 -15.39 15.34
CA THR A 87 11.97 -15.97 16.62
C THR A 87 13.35 -15.39 16.94
N THR A 88 13.43 -14.58 17.99
CA THR A 88 14.71 -14.31 18.66
C THR A 88 15.22 -15.66 19.14
N ASP A 89 16.18 -16.23 18.40
CA ASP A 89 17.10 -17.24 18.93
C ASP A 89 17.83 -16.59 20.11
N GLU A 90 17.33 -16.83 21.33
CA GLU A 90 18.12 -16.76 22.56
C GLU A 90 18.65 -18.16 22.90
#